data_AF-A0A8A1M2K7-F1
#
_entry.id   AF-A0A8A1M2K7-F1
#
_cell.length_a   1.000
_cell.length_b   1.000
_cell.length_c   1.000
_cell.angle_alpha   90.00
_cell.angle_beta   90.00
_cell.angle_gamma   90.00
#
_symmetry.space_group_name_H-M   'P 1'
#
loop_
_entity.id
_entity.type
_entity.pdbx_description
1 polymer ?
#
loop_
_entity_poly.entity_id
_entity_poly.type
_entity_poly.pdbx_seq_one_letter_code
_entity_poly.pdbx_strand_id
1 'polypeptide(L)'
;MSFRKRNVGLSPGLSRGIPPNATDSQPPQLPRKATLGLRASPVDGRQTTSTGTPSLDNLLAGHAGFVLGNSLLIEESGTTDFAGALLRYFAAEGVVQEHQLHVIGVGEQWGRALPGLVGTGEAADDKPSKRTEERMKIAWRYERLGEFGAGIAGSRVPAPTVEKAPDSSQSSPAPQVFCHTFDLTKRLAHSLLPAINYIPLSTSPTPNASPFTSALHQLSIAISTSPRNIIHRIIVPSLLSPALYPPHASQPEYVLQFLHSMRAILSTYSSRATAMITLPLSLYPRTSGLTRWIELLSDGVIELAPFPHLSDANPFATSGAATAQEEPPQGLLKIHRLPVLHERGGGGGERSLGDDWAFTLSRRKFVIKPFSLPPVEGDNEAQQGSASGGPINGNGLYPYNIKYQNRTWRGIVKAL
;
A
#
# COMPACT_ATOMS: atom_id res chain seq x y z
N MET A 1 15.74 51.64 -48.19
CA MET A 1 15.40 50.64 -49.23
C MET A 1 14.57 49.54 -48.57
N SER A 2 13.30 49.36 -48.95
CA SER A 2 12.41 48.37 -48.35
C SER A 2 12.61 47.00 -49.00
N PHE A 3 13.04 46.01 -48.23
CA PHE A 3 13.11 44.62 -48.70
C PHE A 3 11.78 43.91 -48.42
N ARG A 4 10.99 43.70 -49.48
CA ARG A 4 9.81 42.82 -49.48
C ARG A 4 10.26 41.36 -49.46
N LYS A 5 9.92 40.63 -48.40
CA LYS A 5 10.11 39.18 -48.27
C LYS A 5 9.07 38.46 -49.15
N ARG A 6 9.52 37.80 -50.22
CA ARG A 6 8.71 36.86 -51.02
C ARG A 6 8.88 35.46 -50.44
N ASN A 7 7.80 34.86 -49.93
CA ASN A 7 7.76 33.44 -49.60
C ASN A 7 7.55 32.64 -50.90
N VAL A 8 8.57 31.94 -51.35
CA VAL A 8 8.45 30.93 -52.41
C VAL A 8 8.19 29.60 -51.73
N GLY A 9 7.02 28.99 -51.98
CA GLY A 9 6.72 27.63 -51.56
C GLY A 9 7.50 26.63 -52.42
N LEU A 10 8.21 25.71 -51.78
CA LEU A 10 8.89 24.60 -52.45
C LEU A 10 7.84 23.51 -52.75
N SER A 11 7.46 23.36 -54.02
CA SER A 11 6.76 22.18 -54.50
C SER A 11 7.78 21.08 -54.82
N PRO A 12 7.65 19.84 -54.32
CA PRO A 12 8.51 18.75 -54.75
C PRO A 12 8.06 18.27 -56.15
N GLY A 13 8.99 18.32 -57.10
CA GLY A 13 8.81 17.87 -58.48
C GLY A 13 8.69 16.34 -58.60
N LEU A 14 8.01 15.93 -59.67
CA LEU A 14 7.82 14.53 -60.06
C LEU A 14 9.14 13.81 -60.33
N SER A 15 9.27 12.57 -59.85
CA SER A 15 10.20 11.56 -60.36
C SER A 15 9.64 10.15 -60.18
N ARG A 16 9.03 9.66 -61.26
CA ARG A 16 9.13 8.33 -61.88
C ARG A 16 9.40 7.10 -60.97
N GLY A 17 8.35 6.31 -60.75
CA GLY A 17 8.35 4.86 -61.03
C GLY A 17 8.64 3.86 -59.90
N ILE A 18 7.67 3.63 -59.00
CA ILE A 18 7.49 2.39 -58.22
C ILE A 18 5.96 2.16 -58.11
N PRO A 19 5.41 0.95 -58.36
CA PRO A 19 3.97 0.71 -58.31
C PRO A 19 3.41 0.85 -56.88
N PRO A 20 2.18 1.38 -56.69
CA PRO A 20 1.61 1.60 -55.37
C PRO A 20 1.21 0.26 -54.74
N ASN A 21 1.90 -0.12 -53.67
CA ASN A 21 1.43 -1.14 -52.75
C ASN A 21 0.35 -0.51 -51.87
N ALA A 22 -0.74 -1.25 -51.66
CA ALA A 22 -1.97 -0.81 -51.02
C ALA A 22 -1.72 -0.04 -49.71
N THR A 23 -2.32 1.15 -49.59
CA THR A 23 -2.52 1.81 -48.31
C THR A 23 -3.50 0.98 -47.51
N ASP A 24 -2.95 0.21 -46.56
CA ASP A 24 -3.69 -0.39 -45.48
C ASP A 24 -4.35 0.76 -44.69
N SER A 25 -5.65 0.93 -44.91
CA SER A 25 -6.45 1.89 -44.18
C SER A 25 -6.62 1.35 -42.76
N GLN A 26 -5.69 1.73 -41.88
CA GLN A 26 -5.87 1.50 -40.45
C GLN A 26 -7.19 2.18 -40.03
N PRO A 27 -8.19 1.41 -39.56
CA PRO A 27 -9.40 2.03 -39.05
C PRO A 27 -9.04 2.91 -37.85
N PRO A 28 -9.77 4.03 -37.63
CA PRO A 28 -9.52 4.91 -36.50
C PRO A 28 -9.54 4.08 -35.21
N GLN A 29 -8.40 4.03 -34.51
CA GLN A 29 -8.32 3.34 -33.23
C GLN A 29 -9.32 3.99 -32.28
N LEU A 30 -10.36 3.24 -31.91
CA LEU A 30 -11.27 3.58 -30.83
C LEU A 30 -10.42 3.99 -29.61
N PRO A 31 -10.78 5.05 -28.87
CA PRO A 31 -10.04 5.45 -27.68
C PRO A 31 -9.98 4.26 -26.73
N ARG A 32 -8.76 3.81 -26.43
CA ARG A 32 -8.53 2.69 -25.50
C ARG A 32 -9.18 3.05 -24.17
N LYS A 33 -10.14 2.23 -23.70
CA LYS A 33 -10.75 2.39 -22.36
C LYS A 33 -9.60 2.49 -21.35
N ALA A 34 -9.54 3.59 -20.61
CA ALA A 34 -8.52 3.77 -19.58
C ALA A 34 -8.67 2.65 -18.55
N THR A 35 -7.58 1.92 -18.28
CA THR A 35 -7.57 0.91 -17.23
C THR A 35 -7.81 1.61 -15.88
N LEU A 36 -8.81 1.14 -15.14
CA LEU A 36 -9.18 1.72 -13.85
C LEU A 36 -8.07 1.43 -12.82
N GLY A 37 -8.04 2.21 -11.73
CA GLY A 37 -7.18 1.86 -10.60
C GLY A 37 -5.66 1.97 -10.78
N LEU A 38 -5.20 2.54 -11.89
CA LEU A 38 -3.79 2.75 -12.17
C LEU A 38 -3.39 4.22 -12.01
N ARG A 39 -2.19 4.43 -11.45
CA ARG A 39 -1.58 5.73 -11.30
C ARG A 39 -0.08 5.62 -11.53
N ALA A 40 0.52 6.65 -12.14
CA ALA A 40 1.96 6.77 -12.20
C ALA A 40 2.55 7.13 -10.81
N SER A 41 3.54 6.35 -10.39
CA SER A 41 4.36 6.60 -9.21
C SER A 41 4.92 8.03 -9.24
N PRO A 42 4.78 8.82 -8.15
CA PRO A 42 5.36 10.15 -8.08
C PRO A 42 6.89 10.14 -7.99
N VAL A 43 7.49 9.00 -7.63
CA VAL A 43 8.95 8.86 -7.46
C VAL A 43 9.65 8.63 -8.80
N ASP A 44 9.10 7.75 -9.64
CA ASP A 44 9.80 7.28 -10.85
C ASP A 44 8.86 6.99 -12.05
N GLY A 45 7.58 7.33 -11.96
CA GLY A 45 6.63 7.22 -13.06
C GLY A 45 6.13 5.80 -13.39
N ARG A 46 6.62 4.76 -12.69
CA ARG A 46 6.15 3.38 -12.85
C ARG A 46 4.65 3.26 -12.52
N GLN A 47 3.97 2.31 -13.15
CA GLN A 47 2.56 2.07 -12.88
C GLN A 47 2.36 1.43 -11.50
N THR A 48 1.45 2.02 -10.74
CA THR A 48 1.05 1.59 -9.40
C THR A 48 -0.43 1.34 -9.37
N THR A 49 -0.86 0.48 -8.45
CA THR A 49 -2.26 0.23 -8.14
C THR A 49 -2.49 0.28 -6.64
N SER A 50 -3.69 0.61 -6.19
CA SER A 50 -3.97 0.69 -4.76
C SER A 50 -4.00 -0.69 -4.09
N THR A 51 -3.54 -0.76 -2.85
CA THR A 51 -3.70 -1.90 -1.95
C THR A 51 -5.11 -2.01 -1.36
N GLY A 52 -6.02 -1.09 -1.66
CA GLY A 52 -7.30 -0.94 -0.96
C GLY A 52 -7.18 -0.35 0.44
N THR A 53 -5.95 -0.01 0.86
CA THR A 53 -5.63 0.59 2.15
C THR A 53 -4.76 1.83 1.94
N PRO A 54 -5.31 3.06 2.02
CA PRO A 54 -4.57 4.28 1.72
C PRO A 54 -3.30 4.47 2.55
N SER A 55 -3.32 4.09 3.83
CA SER A 55 -2.12 4.22 4.69
C SER A 55 -1.01 3.26 4.29
N LEU A 56 -1.35 2.08 3.77
CA LEU A 56 -0.37 1.13 3.24
C LEU A 56 0.19 1.63 1.90
N ASP A 57 -0.66 2.18 1.02
CA ASP A 57 -0.22 2.78 -0.24
C ASP A 57 0.84 3.87 -0.04
N ASN A 58 0.67 4.69 1.00
CA ASN A 58 1.63 5.74 1.37
C ASN A 58 2.92 5.18 1.96
N LEU A 59 2.88 4.01 2.58
CA LEU A 59 4.04 3.36 3.21
C LEU A 59 5.01 2.72 2.19
N LEU A 60 4.52 2.39 0.99
CA LEU A 60 5.27 1.65 -0.03
C LEU A 60 6.31 2.54 -0.75
N ALA A 61 7.37 2.91 -0.03
CA ALA A 61 8.53 3.67 -0.52
C ALA A 61 8.20 4.98 -1.26
N GLY A 62 7.12 5.66 -0.85
CA GLY A 62 6.69 6.92 -1.46
C GLY A 62 6.04 6.77 -2.84
N HIS A 63 5.86 5.55 -3.35
CA HIS A 63 5.17 5.30 -4.62
C HIS A 63 3.67 5.62 -4.58
N ALA A 64 3.10 5.88 -3.39
CA ALA A 64 1.69 6.22 -3.17
C ALA A 64 0.74 5.20 -3.81
N GLY A 65 1.09 3.92 -3.64
CA GLY A 65 0.47 2.76 -4.28
C GLY A 65 1.45 1.60 -4.38
N PHE A 66 0.93 0.43 -4.76
CA PHE A 66 1.71 -0.77 -4.95
C PHE A 66 2.16 -0.90 -6.40
N VAL A 67 3.49 -0.99 -6.60
CA VAL A 67 4.10 -1.03 -7.93
C VAL A 67 3.83 -2.37 -8.61
N LEU A 68 3.34 -2.33 -9.85
CA LEU A 68 3.14 -3.53 -10.65
C LEU A 68 4.46 -4.28 -10.89
N GLY A 69 4.36 -5.60 -11.08
CA GLY A 69 5.48 -6.51 -11.24
C GLY A 69 6.15 -6.96 -9.94
N ASN A 70 5.62 -6.54 -8.78
CA ASN A 70 6.17 -6.87 -7.48
C ASN A 70 5.20 -7.70 -6.64
N SER A 71 5.78 -8.41 -5.67
CA SER A 71 5.13 -9.14 -4.61
C SER A 71 5.29 -8.45 -3.25
N LEU A 72 4.26 -8.52 -2.42
CA LEU A 72 4.29 -8.07 -1.02
C LEU A 72 3.94 -9.25 -0.11
N LEU A 73 4.87 -9.63 0.76
CA LEU A 73 4.68 -10.57 1.84
C LEU A 73 4.27 -9.82 3.10
N ILE A 74 3.13 -10.21 3.68
CA ILE A 74 2.62 -9.70 4.95
C ILE A 74 2.68 -10.82 5.96
N GLU A 75 3.61 -10.69 6.89
CA GLU A 75 3.80 -11.63 7.98
C GLU A 75 2.97 -11.19 9.17
N GLU A 76 2.36 -12.13 9.91
CA GLU A 76 1.60 -11.80 11.12
C GLU A 76 2.00 -12.70 12.28
N SER A 77 2.32 -12.08 13.41
CA SER A 77 2.55 -12.78 14.68
C SER A 77 1.24 -13.01 15.42
N GLY A 78 1.12 -14.14 16.12
CA GLY A 78 -0.08 -14.45 16.92
C GLY A 78 -1.16 -15.15 16.10
N THR A 79 -2.39 -15.11 16.62
CA THR A 79 -3.54 -15.87 16.10
C THR A 79 -4.64 -14.99 15.50
N THR A 80 -4.38 -13.69 15.36
CA THR A 80 -5.30 -12.75 14.71
C THR A 80 -5.23 -12.85 13.19
N ASP A 81 -6.09 -12.12 12.48
CA ASP A 81 -6.16 -12.13 11.01
C ASP A 81 -6.13 -10.71 10.43
N PHE A 82 -5.26 -9.84 10.95
CA PHE A 82 -5.09 -8.47 10.44
C PHE A 82 -4.47 -8.45 9.03
N ALA A 83 -3.53 -9.35 8.75
CA ALA A 83 -2.96 -9.54 7.43
C ALA A 83 -4.03 -10.03 6.45
N GLY A 84 -4.93 -10.91 6.87
CA GLY A 84 -6.09 -11.30 6.07
C GLY A 84 -7.04 -10.14 5.81
N ALA A 85 -7.20 -9.19 6.74
CA ALA A 85 -7.99 -7.99 6.49
C ALA A 85 -7.36 -7.12 5.37
N LEU A 86 -6.05 -6.84 5.43
CA LEU A 86 -5.33 -6.15 4.35
C LEU A 86 -5.47 -6.87 3.01
N LEU A 87 -5.35 -8.20 3.01
CA LEU A 87 -5.50 -9.02 1.81
C LEU A 87 -6.90 -8.92 1.19
N ARG A 88 -7.94 -8.86 2.03
CA ARG A 88 -9.33 -8.67 1.59
C ARG A 88 -9.58 -7.25 1.06
N TYR A 89 -8.97 -6.21 1.63
CA TYR A 89 -9.01 -4.86 1.04
C TYR A 89 -8.35 -4.83 -0.34
N PHE A 90 -7.18 -5.48 -0.49
CA PHE A 90 -6.48 -5.58 -1.78
C PHE A 90 -7.32 -6.29 -2.85
N ALA A 91 -8.03 -7.34 -2.45
CA ALA A 91 -8.96 -8.05 -3.32
C ALA A 91 -10.20 -7.21 -3.66
N ALA A 92 -10.84 -6.62 -2.67
CA ALA A 92 -12.03 -5.78 -2.87
C ALA A 92 -11.74 -4.58 -3.80
N GLU A 93 -10.58 -3.94 -3.65
CA GLU A 93 -10.12 -2.89 -4.55
C GLU A 93 -9.96 -3.39 -5.98
N GLY A 94 -9.40 -4.58 -6.17
CA GLY A 94 -9.31 -5.21 -7.48
C GLY A 94 -10.67 -5.46 -8.13
N VAL A 95 -11.65 -5.94 -7.36
CA VAL A 95 -13.01 -6.18 -7.86
C VAL A 95 -13.67 -4.87 -8.30
N VAL A 96 -13.56 -3.80 -7.50
CA VAL A 96 -14.14 -2.49 -7.83
C VAL A 96 -13.45 -1.85 -9.03
N GLN A 97 -12.14 -2.07 -9.20
CA GLN A 97 -11.36 -1.55 -10.32
C GLN A 97 -11.44 -2.41 -11.60
N GLU A 98 -12.29 -3.45 -11.64
CA GLU A 98 -12.37 -4.39 -12.78
C GLU A 98 -11.05 -5.11 -13.09
N HIS A 99 -10.21 -5.35 -12.07
CA HIS A 99 -9.00 -6.17 -12.20
C HIS A 99 -9.36 -7.65 -12.15
N GLN A 100 -8.54 -8.49 -12.79
CA GLN A 100 -8.68 -9.93 -12.70
C GLN A 100 -7.96 -10.46 -11.47
N LEU A 101 -8.71 -11.14 -10.59
CA LEU A 101 -8.16 -11.69 -9.36
C LEU A 101 -7.83 -13.17 -9.55
N HIS A 102 -6.69 -13.58 -9.02
CA HIS A 102 -6.28 -14.99 -8.93
C HIS A 102 -6.05 -15.33 -7.46
N VAL A 103 -6.96 -16.08 -6.87
CA VAL A 103 -6.89 -16.47 -5.46
C VAL A 103 -6.46 -17.92 -5.37
N ILE A 104 -5.33 -18.19 -4.70
CA ILE A 104 -4.75 -19.53 -4.62
C ILE A 104 -5.07 -20.17 -3.27
N GLY A 105 -5.54 -21.42 -3.27
CA GLY A 105 -5.69 -22.26 -2.08
C GLY A 105 -7.02 -22.14 -1.33
N VAL A 106 -7.73 -21.02 -1.44
CA VAL A 106 -9.08 -20.85 -0.85
C VAL A 106 -10.17 -20.86 -1.93
N GLY A 107 -11.39 -21.22 -1.52
CA GLY A 107 -12.56 -21.27 -2.41
C GLY A 107 -13.41 -19.99 -2.40
N GLU A 108 -14.53 -20.05 -3.10
CA GLU A 108 -15.47 -18.94 -3.31
C GLU A 108 -15.98 -18.31 -2.00
N GLN A 109 -16.12 -19.11 -0.93
CA GLN A 109 -16.52 -18.65 0.40
C GLN A 109 -15.63 -17.50 0.92
N TRP A 110 -14.35 -17.49 0.57
CA TRP A 110 -13.45 -16.42 0.95
C TRP A 110 -13.77 -15.11 0.22
N GLY A 111 -14.08 -15.17 -1.08
CA GLY A 111 -14.47 -13.98 -1.84
C GLY A 111 -15.84 -13.42 -1.45
N ARG A 112 -16.74 -14.26 -0.96
CA ARG A 112 -18.02 -13.81 -0.36
C ARG A 112 -17.82 -12.98 0.91
N ALA A 113 -16.65 -13.08 1.54
CA ALA A 113 -16.29 -12.30 2.73
C ALA A 113 -15.62 -10.96 2.42
N LEU A 114 -15.46 -10.57 1.14
CA LEU A 114 -14.84 -9.31 0.77
C LEU A 114 -15.66 -8.09 1.25
N PRO A 115 -15.01 -7.06 1.81
CA PRO A 115 -15.70 -5.91 2.40
C PRO A 115 -16.39 -5.05 1.34
N GLY A 116 -17.59 -4.56 1.66
CA GLY A 116 -18.42 -3.79 0.73
C GLY A 116 -18.00 -2.32 0.61
N LEU A 117 -18.31 -1.68 -0.52
CA LEU A 117 -18.02 -0.26 -0.74
C LEU A 117 -18.86 0.64 0.21
N VAL A 118 -18.24 1.68 0.78
CA VAL A 118 -18.97 2.73 1.50
C VAL A 118 -19.74 3.60 0.49
N GLY A 119 -21.05 3.75 0.68
CA GLY A 119 -21.89 4.59 -0.18
C GLY A 119 -21.47 6.07 -0.11
N THR A 120 -21.67 6.81 -1.20
CA THR A 120 -21.26 8.23 -1.34
C THR A 120 -21.83 9.15 -0.25
N GLY A 121 -22.98 8.81 0.36
CA GLY A 121 -23.57 9.52 1.49
C GLY A 121 -22.96 9.20 2.86
N GLU A 122 -22.37 8.01 3.05
CA GLU A 122 -21.77 7.59 4.32
C GLU A 122 -20.28 8.00 4.44
N ALA A 123 -19.61 8.25 3.31
CA ALA A 123 -18.23 8.73 3.28
C ALA A 123 -18.10 10.20 3.77
N ALA A 124 -19.19 10.96 3.79
CA ALA A 124 -19.22 12.35 4.24
C ALA A 124 -19.26 12.51 5.77
N ASP A 125 -19.71 11.48 6.48
CA ASP A 125 -19.91 11.50 7.95
C ASP A 125 -18.58 11.34 8.72
N ASP A 126 -17.53 10.90 8.03
CA ASP A 126 -16.16 10.78 8.56
C ASP A 126 -15.34 12.08 8.45
N LYS A 127 -15.91 13.17 7.92
CA LYS A 127 -15.26 14.49 8.01
C LYS A 127 -15.48 15.03 9.42
N PRO A 128 -14.42 15.49 10.13
CA PRO A 128 -14.58 16.09 11.44
C PRO A 128 -15.57 17.26 11.32
N SER A 129 -16.60 17.23 12.16
CA SER A 129 -17.69 18.20 12.13
C SER A 129 -17.17 19.64 12.04
N LYS A 130 -17.88 20.51 11.30
CA LYS A 130 -17.63 21.95 11.11
C LYS A 130 -17.49 22.80 12.39
N ARG A 131 -17.48 22.21 13.59
CA ARG A 131 -17.28 22.91 14.87
C ARG A 131 -15.83 23.33 15.13
N THR A 132 -14.86 22.88 14.33
CA THR A 132 -13.43 23.21 14.52
C THR A 132 -13.00 24.53 13.85
N GLU A 133 -13.88 25.21 13.09
CA GLU A 133 -13.51 26.48 12.43
C GLU A 133 -13.35 27.67 13.41
N GLU A 134 -13.89 27.58 14.63
CA GLU A 134 -13.85 28.69 15.60
C GLU A 134 -12.66 28.69 16.57
N ARG A 135 -11.93 27.58 16.69
CA ARG A 135 -10.73 27.50 17.55
C ARG A 135 -9.49 27.21 16.71
N MET A 136 -8.58 28.20 16.70
CA MET A 136 -7.17 28.14 16.26
C MET A 136 -6.81 28.78 14.90
N LYS A 137 -7.10 30.07 14.74
CA LYS A 137 -6.54 30.92 13.64
C LYS A 137 -5.00 31.06 13.66
N ILE A 138 -4.32 30.64 14.74
CA ILE A 138 -2.86 30.72 14.87
C ILE A 138 -2.17 29.41 14.45
N ALA A 139 -2.77 28.24 14.73
CA ALA A 139 -2.21 26.94 14.35
C ALA A 139 -2.18 26.75 12.82
N TRP A 140 -3.15 27.32 12.11
CA TRP A 140 -3.24 27.22 10.65
C TRP A 140 -2.08 27.90 9.90
N ARG A 141 -1.42 28.89 10.51
CA ARG A 141 -0.24 29.54 9.91
C ARG A 141 1.03 28.67 9.97
N TYR A 142 1.10 27.72 10.90
CA TYR A 142 2.25 26.81 11.04
C TYR A 142 1.99 25.41 10.46
N GLU A 143 0.73 24.97 10.34
CA GLU A 143 0.39 23.77 9.58
C GLU A 143 0.86 23.87 8.13
N ARG A 144 0.71 25.05 7.52
CA ARG A 144 1.22 25.34 6.18
C ARG A 144 2.75 25.51 6.09
N LEU A 145 3.44 25.55 7.23
CA LEU A 145 4.90 25.66 7.30
C LEU A 145 5.58 24.33 7.67
N GLY A 146 4.83 23.38 8.26
CA GLY A 146 5.29 22.04 8.63
C GLY A 146 5.23 21.00 7.51
N GLU A 147 4.45 21.21 6.45
CA GLU A 147 4.42 20.34 5.26
C GLU A 147 5.66 20.46 4.35
N PHE A 148 6.67 21.25 4.73
CA PHE A 148 7.90 21.45 3.94
C PHE A 148 9.08 20.53 4.33
N GLY A 149 8.82 19.46 5.09
CA GLY A 149 9.85 18.51 5.57
C GLY A 149 10.05 17.23 4.75
N ALA A 150 9.37 17.06 3.62
CA ALA A 150 9.59 15.95 2.68
C ALA A 150 9.56 16.47 1.23
N GLY A 151 10.67 17.05 0.77
CA GLY A 151 10.88 17.36 -0.65
C GLY A 151 10.78 16.07 -1.49
N ILE A 152 10.31 16.06 -2.74
CA ILE A 152 10.29 17.08 -3.79
C ILE A 152 9.01 16.85 -4.62
N ALA A 153 8.10 17.80 -4.66
CA ALA A 153 7.06 17.88 -5.70
C ALA A 153 6.83 19.35 -6.04
N GLY A 154 7.38 19.76 -7.18
CA GLY A 154 7.25 21.11 -7.72
C GLY A 154 5.80 21.44 -8.08
N SER A 155 5.30 22.49 -7.43
CA SER A 155 4.49 23.59 -7.97
C SER A 155 3.49 23.29 -9.10
N ARG A 156 2.19 23.35 -8.75
CA ARG A 156 1.18 24.00 -9.61
C ARG A 156 0.29 24.92 -8.78
N VAL A 157 0.23 26.16 -9.23
CA VAL A 157 -0.57 27.31 -8.77
C VAL A 157 -2.08 26.98 -8.79
N PRO A 158 -2.90 27.44 -7.82
CA PRO A 158 -4.35 27.27 -7.89
C PRO A 158 -4.98 28.31 -8.84
N ALA A 159 -5.82 27.82 -9.76
CA ALA A 159 -6.62 28.64 -10.68
C ALA A 159 -7.80 29.34 -9.96
N PRO A 160 -8.25 30.52 -10.44
CA PRO A 160 -9.21 31.35 -9.74
C PRO A 160 -10.66 30.83 -9.87
N THR A 161 -11.45 31.23 -8.87
CA THR A 161 -12.89 31.05 -8.71
C THR A 161 -13.69 31.40 -9.98
N VAL A 162 -14.48 30.45 -10.48
CA VAL A 162 -15.53 30.71 -11.49
C VAL A 162 -16.89 30.59 -10.82
N GLU A 163 -17.64 31.68 -10.90
CA GLU A 163 -19.00 31.86 -10.43
C GLU A 163 -19.99 30.95 -11.17
N LYS A 164 -21.05 30.54 -10.46
CA LYS A 164 -22.14 29.70 -10.97
C LYS A 164 -22.95 30.41 -12.06
N ALA A 165 -23.19 29.72 -13.16
CA ALA A 165 -24.38 29.88 -14.00
C ALA A 165 -24.95 28.49 -14.36
N PRO A 166 -26.29 28.33 -14.49
CA PRO A 166 -26.94 27.03 -14.62
C PRO A 166 -27.06 26.56 -16.09
N ASP A 167 -27.31 25.27 -16.24
CA ASP A 167 -27.67 24.52 -17.45
C ASP A 167 -26.62 24.27 -18.53
N SER A 168 -26.02 23.08 -18.48
CA SER A 168 -26.18 22.10 -19.56
C SER A 168 -25.87 20.69 -19.05
N SER A 169 -26.78 19.76 -19.33
CA SER A 169 -26.72 18.34 -19.00
C SER A 169 -25.63 17.62 -19.80
N GLN A 170 -24.37 17.81 -19.42
CA GLN A 170 -23.28 16.92 -19.79
C GLN A 170 -22.79 16.24 -18.53
N SER A 171 -23.07 14.95 -18.40
CA SER A 171 -22.53 14.08 -17.36
C SER A 171 -21.01 14.12 -17.44
N SER A 172 -20.39 14.98 -16.63
CA SER A 172 -18.95 14.94 -16.40
C SER A 172 -18.61 13.53 -15.92
N PRO A 173 -17.63 12.82 -16.53
CA PRO A 173 -17.24 11.50 -16.04
C PRO A 173 -16.86 11.64 -14.56
N ALA A 174 -17.47 10.83 -13.70
CA ALA A 174 -17.17 10.82 -12.27
C ALA A 174 -15.65 10.67 -12.09
N PRO A 175 -15.02 11.40 -11.15
CA PRO A 175 -13.58 11.34 -10.94
C PRO A 175 -13.16 9.90 -10.69
N GLN A 176 -12.18 9.42 -11.45
CA GLN A 176 -11.65 8.06 -11.32
C GLN A 176 -10.96 7.91 -9.96
N VAL A 177 -11.58 7.15 -9.07
CA VAL A 177 -11.08 6.92 -7.70
C VAL A 177 -9.94 5.91 -7.74
N PHE A 178 -8.80 6.26 -7.14
CA PHE A 178 -7.61 5.39 -7.10
C PHE A 178 -7.67 4.34 -5.97
N CYS A 179 -8.24 4.71 -4.83
CA CYS A 179 -8.39 3.84 -3.66
C CYS A 179 -9.76 4.10 -3.05
N HIS A 180 -10.56 3.05 -2.89
CA HIS A 180 -11.90 3.15 -2.35
C HIS A 180 -11.91 2.94 -0.84
N THR A 181 -12.96 3.41 -0.17
CA THR A 181 -13.20 3.11 1.25
C THR A 181 -14.19 1.96 1.36
N PHE A 182 -13.84 0.93 2.12
CA PHE A 182 -14.67 -0.25 2.33
C PHE A 182 -15.14 -0.35 3.78
N ASP A 183 -16.28 -1.00 3.97
CA ASP A 183 -16.88 -1.27 5.27
C ASP A 183 -16.84 -2.77 5.55
N LEU A 184 -16.13 -3.17 6.61
CA LEU A 184 -15.99 -4.57 7.04
C LEU A 184 -17.31 -5.20 7.51
N THR A 185 -18.34 -4.40 7.81
CA THR A 185 -19.68 -4.91 8.15
C THR A 185 -20.53 -5.18 6.92
N LYS A 186 -20.13 -4.65 5.76
CA LYS A 186 -20.81 -4.84 4.48
C LYS A 186 -20.06 -5.90 3.65
N ARG A 187 -20.72 -6.42 2.61
CA ARG A 187 -20.12 -7.34 1.65
C ARG A 187 -20.31 -6.83 0.24
N LEU A 188 -19.35 -7.10 -0.64
CA LEU A 188 -19.51 -6.80 -2.05
C LEU A 188 -20.67 -7.62 -2.64
N ALA A 189 -21.42 -6.99 -3.55
CA ALA A 189 -22.52 -7.63 -4.23
C ALA A 189 -22.03 -8.83 -5.05
N HIS A 190 -22.79 -9.93 -5.00
CA HIS A 190 -22.43 -11.21 -5.65
C HIS A 190 -22.21 -11.09 -7.17
N SER A 191 -22.84 -10.11 -7.83
CA SER A 191 -22.70 -9.87 -9.26
C SER A 191 -21.29 -9.46 -9.69
N LEU A 192 -20.45 -9.00 -8.76
CA LEU A 192 -19.06 -8.59 -9.01
C LEU A 192 -18.03 -9.70 -8.70
N LEU A 193 -18.45 -10.80 -8.06
CA LEU A 193 -17.61 -11.94 -7.73
C LEU A 193 -17.21 -12.86 -8.90
N PRO A 194 -17.91 -12.95 -10.06
CA PRO A 194 -17.47 -13.85 -11.15
C PRO A 194 -16.14 -13.43 -11.82
N ALA A 195 -15.58 -12.26 -11.46
CA ALA A 195 -14.26 -11.81 -11.89
C ALA A 195 -13.09 -12.51 -11.14
N ILE A 196 -13.38 -13.30 -10.10
CA ILE A 196 -12.37 -13.95 -9.27
C ILE A 196 -12.13 -15.38 -9.78
N ASN A 197 -10.90 -15.64 -10.21
CA ASN A 197 -10.44 -16.98 -10.54
C ASN A 197 -9.86 -17.66 -9.28
N TYR A 198 -10.55 -18.68 -8.77
CA TYR A 198 -10.09 -19.48 -7.64
C TYR A 198 -9.29 -20.68 -8.14
N ILE A 199 -8.02 -20.76 -7.72
CA ILE A 199 -7.06 -21.77 -8.17
C ILE A 199 -6.83 -22.75 -7.00
N PRO A 200 -7.38 -23.98 -7.08
CA PRO A 200 -7.19 -24.98 -6.03
C PRO A 200 -5.74 -25.49 -6.04
N LEU A 201 -5.28 -25.91 -4.86
CA LEU A 201 -4.00 -26.61 -4.73
C LEU A 201 -4.18 -28.08 -5.09
N SER A 202 -3.12 -28.71 -5.59
CA SER A 202 -3.14 -30.15 -5.86
C SER A 202 -3.06 -30.92 -4.55
N THR A 203 -4.01 -31.83 -4.32
CA THR A 203 -4.02 -32.78 -3.21
C THR A 203 -3.64 -34.18 -3.67
N SER A 204 -2.91 -34.30 -4.78
CA SER A 204 -2.58 -35.59 -5.39
C SER A 204 -1.87 -36.52 -4.40
N PRO A 205 -2.26 -37.81 -4.29
CA PRO A 205 -1.59 -38.79 -3.44
C PRO A 205 -0.28 -39.30 -4.06
N THR A 206 0.08 -38.83 -5.27
CA THR A 206 1.32 -39.23 -5.93
C THR A 206 2.53 -38.80 -5.10
N PRO A 207 3.44 -39.72 -4.76
CA PRO A 207 4.64 -39.36 -4.01
C PRO A 207 5.46 -38.34 -4.80
N ASN A 208 5.94 -37.32 -4.11
CA ASN A 208 6.83 -36.26 -4.60
C ASN A 208 6.24 -35.23 -5.59
N ALA A 209 4.92 -35.19 -5.79
CA ALA A 209 4.31 -34.14 -6.61
C ALA A 209 4.18 -32.83 -5.84
N SER A 210 4.64 -31.72 -6.43
CA SER A 210 4.46 -30.40 -5.83
C SER A 210 2.97 -30.01 -5.82
N PRO A 211 2.44 -29.53 -4.68
CA PRO A 211 1.06 -29.06 -4.58
C PRO A 211 0.80 -27.78 -5.38
N PHE A 212 1.86 -27.08 -5.80
CA PHE A 212 1.81 -25.77 -6.44
C PHE A 212 1.88 -25.79 -7.97
N THR A 213 2.36 -26.87 -8.58
CA THR A 213 2.63 -26.91 -10.04
C THR A 213 1.39 -26.63 -10.88
N SER A 214 0.25 -27.24 -10.54
CA SER A 214 -1.02 -27.00 -11.23
C SER A 214 -1.45 -25.54 -11.10
N ALA A 215 -1.32 -24.97 -9.90
CA ALA A 215 -1.72 -23.59 -9.63
C ALA A 215 -0.88 -22.59 -10.44
N LEU A 216 0.44 -22.79 -10.51
CA LEU A 216 1.33 -21.98 -11.35
C LEU A 216 1.00 -22.07 -12.83
N HIS A 217 0.70 -23.29 -13.31
CA HIS A 217 0.33 -23.51 -14.70
C HIS A 217 -0.97 -22.80 -15.08
N GLN A 218 -2.02 -22.95 -14.24
CA GLN A 218 -3.29 -22.26 -14.44
C GLN A 218 -3.12 -20.73 -14.38
N LEU A 219 -2.33 -20.22 -13.44
CA LEU A 219 -2.03 -18.80 -13.32
C LEU A 219 -1.33 -18.27 -14.58
N SER A 220 -0.30 -18.98 -15.06
CA SER A 220 0.44 -18.61 -16.27
C SER A 220 -0.46 -18.57 -17.51
N ILE A 221 -1.34 -19.56 -17.68
CA ILE A 221 -2.32 -19.57 -18.77
C ILE A 221 -3.29 -18.40 -18.65
N ALA A 222 -3.87 -18.17 -17.47
CA ALA A 222 -4.84 -17.12 -17.28
C ALA A 222 -4.26 -15.72 -17.58
N ILE A 223 -3.01 -15.47 -17.16
CA ILE A 223 -2.33 -14.21 -17.46
C ILE A 223 -1.96 -14.14 -18.95
N SER A 224 -1.33 -15.15 -19.52
CA SER A 224 -0.85 -15.12 -20.92
C SER A 224 -1.97 -14.98 -21.96
N THR A 225 -3.14 -15.58 -21.72
CA THR A 225 -4.29 -15.56 -22.64
C THR A 225 -5.17 -14.33 -22.50
N SER A 226 -5.06 -13.60 -21.40
CA SER A 226 -5.83 -12.38 -21.17
C SER A 226 -5.36 -11.19 -22.01
N PRO A 227 -6.25 -10.24 -22.34
CA PRO A 227 -5.88 -9.01 -23.04
C PRO A 227 -4.84 -8.17 -22.27
N ARG A 228 -3.99 -7.46 -23.00
CA ARG A 228 -2.87 -6.68 -22.42
C ARG A 228 -3.29 -5.54 -21.49
N ASN A 229 -4.54 -5.09 -21.57
CA ASN A 229 -5.09 -4.00 -20.76
C ASN A 229 -5.71 -4.48 -19.43
N ILE A 230 -5.71 -5.79 -19.17
CA ILE A 230 -6.18 -6.38 -17.92
C ILE A 230 -5.04 -6.42 -16.90
N ILE A 231 -5.36 -5.96 -15.69
CA ILE A 231 -4.45 -6.02 -14.54
C ILE A 231 -4.80 -7.24 -13.70
N HIS A 232 -3.79 -7.97 -13.27
CA HIS A 232 -3.88 -9.20 -12.52
C HIS A 232 -3.41 -9.00 -11.08
N ARG A 233 -4.26 -9.36 -10.13
CA ARG A 233 -3.93 -9.38 -8.70
C ARG A 233 -3.89 -10.81 -8.22
N ILE A 234 -2.71 -11.28 -7.85
CA ILE A 234 -2.48 -12.61 -7.30
C ILE A 234 -2.58 -12.52 -5.78
N ILE A 235 -3.38 -13.40 -5.19
CA ILE A 235 -3.73 -13.38 -3.78
C ILE A 235 -3.45 -14.76 -3.20
N VAL A 236 -2.62 -14.82 -2.17
CA VAL A 236 -2.28 -16.07 -1.47
C VAL A 236 -2.55 -15.89 0.01
N PRO A 237 -3.75 -16.26 0.48
CA PRO A 237 -4.10 -16.16 1.89
C PRO A 237 -3.42 -17.26 2.71
N SER A 238 -2.81 -16.85 3.82
CA SER A 238 -2.27 -17.73 4.87
C SER A 238 -1.42 -18.86 4.29
N LEU A 239 -0.40 -18.48 3.51
CA LEU A 239 0.55 -19.38 2.87
C LEU A 239 1.03 -20.43 3.87
N LEU A 240 0.97 -21.71 3.47
CA LEU A 240 1.34 -22.88 4.28
C LEU A 240 0.47 -23.13 5.52
N SER A 241 -0.67 -22.47 5.69
CA SER A 241 -1.62 -22.80 6.77
C SER A 241 -2.07 -24.26 6.66
N PRO A 242 -1.97 -25.08 7.73
CA PRO A 242 -2.42 -26.48 7.72
C PRO A 242 -3.92 -26.66 7.43
N ALA A 243 -4.72 -25.59 7.57
CA ALA A 243 -6.13 -25.62 7.21
C ALA A 243 -6.37 -25.58 5.68
N LEU A 244 -5.39 -25.13 4.90
CA LEU A 244 -5.50 -24.89 3.46
C LEU A 244 -4.51 -25.69 2.62
N TYR A 245 -3.34 -26.00 3.19
CA TYR A 245 -2.23 -26.63 2.49
C TYR A 245 -1.98 -28.06 2.97
N PRO A 246 -1.59 -28.99 2.08
CA PRO A 246 -1.20 -30.33 2.50
C PRO A 246 0.12 -30.27 3.30
N PRO A 247 0.39 -31.23 4.22
CA PRO A 247 1.55 -31.17 5.12
C PRO A 247 2.92 -31.08 4.43
N HIS A 248 3.06 -31.68 3.25
CA HIS A 248 4.30 -31.64 2.48
C HIS A 248 4.52 -30.29 1.76
N ALA A 249 3.54 -29.39 1.72
CA ALA A 249 3.67 -28.10 1.02
C ALA A 249 4.78 -27.21 1.59
N SER A 250 5.12 -27.36 2.88
CA SER A 250 6.19 -26.59 3.52
C SER A 250 7.59 -27.12 3.22
N GLN A 251 7.73 -28.21 2.46
CA GLN A 251 9.03 -28.68 2.02
C GLN A 251 9.68 -27.61 1.11
N PRO A 252 10.95 -27.20 1.38
CA PRO A 252 11.61 -26.10 0.68
C PRO A 252 11.59 -26.25 -0.85
N GLU A 253 11.78 -27.46 -1.37
CA GLU A 253 11.75 -27.78 -2.79
C GLU A 253 10.45 -27.39 -3.48
N TYR A 254 9.32 -27.39 -2.76
CA TYR A 254 8.02 -27.04 -3.31
C TYR A 254 7.68 -25.57 -3.12
N VAL A 255 7.76 -25.07 -1.88
CA VAL A 255 7.36 -23.68 -1.59
C VAL A 255 8.34 -22.65 -2.14
N LEU A 256 9.66 -22.93 -2.10
CA LEU A 256 10.65 -22.00 -2.65
C LEU A 256 10.60 -21.99 -4.18
N GLN A 257 10.39 -23.15 -4.82
CA GLN A 257 10.16 -23.20 -6.25
C GLN A 257 8.88 -22.45 -6.63
N PHE A 258 7.81 -22.59 -5.84
CA PHE A 258 6.56 -21.85 -6.04
C PHE A 258 6.77 -20.33 -6.03
N LEU A 259 7.42 -19.80 -4.98
CA LEU A 259 7.67 -18.36 -4.85
C LEU A 259 8.64 -17.86 -5.92
N HIS A 260 9.68 -18.63 -6.24
CA HIS A 260 10.60 -18.31 -7.32
C HIS A 260 9.89 -18.23 -8.67
N SER A 261 9.03 -19.20 -9.00
CA SER A 261 8.21 -19.20 -10.21
C SER A 261 7.20 -18.05 -10.21
N MET A 262 6.60 -17.70 -9.07
CA MET A 262 5.71 -16.55 -8.96
C MET A 262 6.45 -15.25 -9.25
N ARG A 263 7.65 -15.06 -8.70
CA ARG A 263 8.50 -13.90 -9.00
C ARG A 263 8.85 -13.83 -10.48
N ALA A 264 9.13 -14.97 -11.12
CA ALA A 264 9.37 -15.02 -12.57
C ALA A 264 8.12 -14.59 -13.39
N ILE A 265 6.92 -15.03 -12.99
CA ILE A 265 5.65 -14.62 -13.61
C ILE A 265 5.44 -13.11 -13.45
N LEU A 266 5.63 -12.57 -12.23
CA LEU A 266 5.48 -11.14 -11.95
C LEU A 266 6.47 -10.28 -12.74
N SER A 267 7.73 -10.73 -12.85
CA SER A 267 8.75 -10.06 -13.66
C SER A 267 8.40 -10.07 -15.16
N THR A 268 7.94 -11.21 -15.67
CA THR A 268 7.52 -11.38 -17.08
C THR A 268 6.33 -10.47 -17.42
N TYR A 269 5.40 -10.30 -16.49
CA TYR A 269 4.20 -9.47 -16.65
C TYR A 269 4.25 -8.21 -15.79
N SER A 270 5.43 -7.60 -15.70
CA SER A 270 5.73 -6.50 -14.76
C SER A 270 4.86 -5.25 -14.92
N SER A 271 4.26 -5.03 -16.09
CA SER A 271 3.36 -3.90 -16.33
C SER A 271 1.89 -4.17 -15.98
N ARG A 272 1.54 -5.39 -15.57
CA ARG A 272 0.13 -5.80 -15.41
C ARG A 272 -0.16 -6.85 -14.35
N ALA A 273 0.82 -7.35 -13.61
CA ALA A 273 0.59 -8.36 -12.58
C ALA A 273 1.23 -7.95 -11.26
N THR A 274 0.60 -8.24 -10.13
CA THR A 274 1.15 -8.02 -8.80
C THR A 274 0.62 -9.05 -7.83
N ALA A 275 1.35 -9.35 -6.75
CA ALA A 275 0.96 -10.37 -5.78
C ALA A 275 0.97 -9.86 -4.34
N MET A 276 0.00 -10.31 -3.55
CA MET A 276 -0.01 -10.12 -2.09
C MET A 276 -0.19 -11.48 -1.42
N ILE A 277 0.71 -11.77 -0.48
CA ILE A 277 0.85 -13.08 0.17
C ILE A 277 0.84 -12.83 1.68
N THR A 278 0.09 -13.61 2.45
CA THR A 278 0.15 -13.55 3.92
C THR A 278 0.77 -14.81 4.51
N LEU A 279 1.56 -14.69 5.58
CA LEU A 279 2.25 -15.81 6.23
C LEU A 279 2.08 -15.75 7.76
N PRO A 280 1.51 -16.78 8.41
CA PRO A 280 1.37 -16.82 9.86
C PRO A 280 2.71 -17.18 10.54
N LEU A 281 3.31 -16.22 11.24
CA LEU A 281 4.61 -16.39 11.91
C LEU A 281 4.56 -17.29 13.14
N SER A 282 3.38 -17.48 13.75
CA SER A 282 3.20 -18.46 14.82
C SER A 282 3.46 -19.89 14.37
N LEU A 283 3.31 -20.18 13.07
CA LEU A 283 3.63 -21.48 12.47
C LEU A 283 4.99 -21.47 11.77
N TYR A 284 5.34 -20.35 11.14
CA TYR A 284 6.56 -20.18 10.35
C TYR A 284 7.39 -19.00 10.86
N PRO A 285 8.04 -19.13 12.04
CA PRO A 285 8.75 -18.02 12.66
C PRO A 285 9.89 -17.53 11.77
N ARG A 286 10.16 -16.24 11.80
CA ARG A 286 11.23 -15.57 11.02
C ARG A 286 12.63 -16.08 11.34
N THR A 287 12.81 -16.67 12.53
CA THR A 287 14.06 -17.33 12.91
C THR A 287 14.33 -18.62 12.14
N SER A 288 13.32 -19.16 11.44
CA SER A 288 13.50 -20.34 10.59
C SER A 288 14.17 -19.98 9.27
N GLY A 289 15.05 -20.86 8.79
CA GLY A 289 15.69 -20.69 7.49
C GLY A 289 14.69 -20.65 6.33
N LEU A 290 13.57 -21.40 6.45
CA LEU A 290 12.51 -21.41 5.44
C LEU A 290 11.88 -20.03 5.28
N THR A 291 11.42 -19.41 6.38
CA THR A 291 10.83 -18.06 6.35
C THR A 291 11.83 -17.06 5.77
N ARG A 292 13.12 -17.15 6.15
CA ARG A 292 14.13 -16.25 5.60
C ARG A 292 14.26 -16.38 4.07
N TRP A 293 14.19 -17.59 3.52
CA TRP A 293 14.18 -17.79 2.07
C TRP A 293 12.90 -17.24 1.41
N ILE A 294 11.74 -17.40 2.05
CA ILE A 294 10.46 -16.82 1.59
C ILE A 294 10.58 -15.28 1.51
N GLU A 295 11.12 -14.63 2.54
CA GLU A 295 11.37 -13.18 2.56
C GLU A 295 12.31 -12.73 1.42
N LEU A 296 13.39 -13.48 1.16
CA LEU A 296 14.36 -13.16 0.11
C LEU A 296 13.76 -13.23 -1.30
N LEU A 297 12.83 -14.16 -1.51
CA LEU A 297 12.09 -14.34 -2.76
C LEU A 297 10.93 -13.35 -2.93
N SER A 298 10.61 -12.56 -1.89
CA SER A 298 9.57 -11.53 -1.92
C SER A 298 10.18 -10.15 -2.15
N ASP A 299 9.52 -9.31 -2.95
CA ASP A 299 10.06 -7.99 -3.30
C ASP A 299 9.84 -6.97 -2.16
N GLY A 300 8.73 -7.10 -1.43
CA GLY A 300 8.45 -6.40 -0.18
C GLY A 300 8.07 -7.35 0.96
N VAL A 301 8.44 -6.99 2.19
CA VAL A 301 8.16 -7.75 3.42
C VAL A 301 7.78 -6.77 4.53
N ILE A 302 6.59 -6.95 5.09
CA ILE A 302 6.12 -6.25 6.29
C ILE A 302 5.65 -7.28 7.33
N GLU A 303 5.82 -6.96 8.61
CA GLU A 303 5.40 -7.79 9.74
C GLU A 303 4.36 -7.02 10.57
N LEU A 304 3.20 -7.62 10.78
CA LEU A 304 2.21 -7.20 11.76
C LEU A 304 2.48 -7.94 13.07
N ALA A 305 2.66 -7.18 14.15
CA ALA A 305 2.83 -7.67 15.52
C ALA A 305 1.68 -7.13 16.40
N PRO A 306 0.52 -7.80 16.40
CA PRO A 306 -0.62 -7.50 17.27
C PRO A 306 -0.22 -7.49 18.74
N PHE A 307 -0.83 -6.61 19.54
CA PHE A 307 -0.61 -6.61 20.98
C PHE A 307 -1.37 -7.78 21.65
N PRO A 308 -0.77 -8.44 22.66
CA PRO A 308 -1.35 -9.61 23.31
C PRO A 308 -2.66 -9.35 24.09
N HIS A 309 -3.06 -8.08 24.28
CA HIS A 309 -4.20 -7.69 25.13
C HIS A 309 -5.30 -6.92 24.38
N LEU A 310 -5.67 -7.33 23.16
CA LEU A 310 -6.84 -6.76 22.48
C LEU A 310 -8.17 -7.02 23.22
N SER A 311 -8.19 -7.93 24.20
CA SER A 311 -9.35 -8.24 25.04
C SER A 311 -9.45 -7.42 26.33
N ASP A 312 -8.33 -6.91 26.85
CA ASP A 312 -8.27 -6.09 28.07
C ASP A 312 -7.76 -4.70 27.71
N ALA A 313 -8.59 -3.93 27.00
CA ALA A 313 -8.30 -2.52 26.76
C ALA A 313 -8.22 -1.79 28.10
N ASN A 314 -7.01 -1.61 28.63
CA ASN A 314 -6.80 -0.73 29.77
C ASN A 314 -6.97 0.71 29.26
N PRO A 315 -7.99 1.47 29.70
CA PRO A 315 -8.28 2.82 29.22
C PRO A 315 -7.20 3.86 29.58
N PHE A 316 -6.12 3.44 30.24
CA PHE A 316 -4.97 4.28 30.61
C PHE A 316 -3.87 4.34 29.53
N ALA A 317 -3.93 3.52 28.46
CA ALA A 317 -3.04 3.67 27.31
C ALA A 317 -3.46 4.84 26.38
N THR A 318 -4.48 5.60 26.77
CA THR A 318 -4.89 6.84 26.14
C THR A 318 -4.73 7.98 27.13
N SER A 319 -3.74 8.86 26.94
CA SER A 319 -3.69 10.32 27.27
C SER A 319 -2.22 10.78 27.32
N GLY A 320 -1.77 11.97 26.91
CA GLY A 320 -2.46 13.24 26.67
C GLY A 320 -2.01 14.00 25.40
N ALA A 321 -1.81 13.28 24.29
CA ALA A 321 -1.72 13.88 22.94
C ALA A 321 -2.68 13.26 21.92
N ALA A 322 -3.28 12.10 22.22
CA ALA A 322 -4.40 11.58 21.46
C ALA A 322 -5.61 12.47 21.74
N THR A 323 -6.09 13.17 20.72
CA THR A 323 -7.46 13.69 20.77
C THR A 323 -8.39 12.53 21.14
N ALA A 324 -9.38 12.74 22.00
CA ALA A 324 -10.34 11.73 22.49
C ALA A 324 -11.18 11.00 21.39
N GLN A 325 -10.76 11.09 20.14
CA GLN A 325 -11.38 10.62 18.90
C GLN A 325 -10.54 9.53 18.20
N GLU A 326 -9.32 9.22 18.64
CA GLU A 326 -8.46 8.24 17.96
C GLU A 326 -8.43 6.90 18.71
N GLU A 327 -8.67 5.81 17.96
CA GLU A 327 -8.66 4.44 18.49
C GLU A 327 -7.24 4.03 18.90
N PRO A 328 -7.04 3.37 20.05
CA PRO A 328 -5.71 2.96 20.49
C PRO A 328 -5.08 1.97 19.51
N PRO A 329 -3.73 1.99 19.37
CA PRO A 329 -3.02 1.08 18.49
C PRO A 329 -3.28 -0.38 18.87
N GLN A 330 -3.61 -1.21 17.89
CA GLN A 330 -3.92 -2.63 18.05
C GLN A 330 -2.67 -3.53 17.90
N GLY A 331 -1.60 -2.98 17.33
CA GLY A 331 -0.31 -3.64 17.21
C GLY A 331 0.71 -2.77 16.50
N LEU A 332 1.91 -3.31 16.38
CA LEU A 332 3.02 -2.69 15.65
C LEU A 332 3.11 -3.23 14.22
N LEU A 333 3.55 -2.39 13.30
CA LEU A 333 3.94 -2.78 11.95
C LEU A 333 5.44 -2.54 11.80
N LYS A 334 6.17 -3.57 11.39
CA LYS A 334 7.59 -3.47 11.07
C LYS A 334 7.78 -3.61 9.57
N ILE A 335 8.62 -2.77 9.00
CA ILE A 335 8.99 -2.83 7.60
C ILE A 335 10.35 -3.54 7.53
N HIS A 336 10.40 -4.71 6.89
CA HIS A 336 11.65 -5.44 6.69
C HIS A 336 12.24 -5.18 5.31
N ARG A 337 11.37 -4.98 4.31
CA ARG A 337 11.76 -4.72 2.92
C ARG A 337 10.66 -3.98 2.19
N LEU A 338 11.02 -2.96 1.43
CA LEU A 338 10.10 -2.25 0.54
C LEU A 338 10.37 -2.58 -0.93
N PRO A 339 9.33 -2.87 -1.74
CA PRO A 339 9.47 -3.12 -3.18
C PRO A 339 10.19 -1.98 -3.88
N VAL A 340 10.96 -2.28 -4.93
CA VAL A 340 11.76 -1.35 -5.75
C VAL A 340 12.92 -0.68 -5.00
N LEU A 341 12.68 -0.10 -3.82
CA LEU A 341 13.68 0.62 -3.03
C LEU A 341 14.85 -0.28 -2.61
N HIS A 342 14.55 -1.44 -2.02
CA HIS A 342 15.59 -2.35 -1.53
C HIS A 342 16.32 -3.08 -2.66
N GLU A 343 15.69 -3.26 -3.83
CA GLU A 343 16.33 -3.88 -5.00
C GLU A 343 17.37 -2.95 -5.66
N ARG A 344 17.20 -1.63 -5.56
CA ARG A 344 18.13 -0.64 -6.13
C ARG A 344 19.32 -0.33 -5.21
N GLY A 345 19.56 -1.15 -4.19
CA GLY A 345 20.61 -0.90 -3.19
C GLY A 345 20.25 0.24 -2.23
N GLY A 346 18.95 0.54 -2.07
CA GLY A 346 18.42 1.49 -1.10
C GLY A 346 18.56 1.02 0.35
N GLY A 347 19.78 0.65 0.77
CA GLY A 347 20.18 0.50 2.16
C GLY A 347 20.80 1.82 2.62
N GLY A 348 19.96 2.84 2.81
CA GLY A 348 20.43 4.22 2.99
C GLY A 348 19.48 5.03 3.86
N GLY A 349 19.31 4.59 5.11
CA GLY A 349 18.60 5.37 6.12
C GLY A 349 18.17 4.50 7.28
N GLU A 350 19.02 4.42 8.30
CA GLU A 350 18.68 3.97 9.66
C GLU A 350 17.37 4.61 10.18
N ARG A 351 16.94 5.73 9.58
CA ARG A 351 15.68 6.45 9.85
C ARG A 351 14.42 5.85 9.20
N SER A 352 14.49 4.95 8.22
CA SER A 352 13.28 4.36 7.59
C SER A 352 12.95 2.94 8.06
N LEU A 353 13.90 2.26 8.68
CA LEU A 353 13.75 0.91 9.24
C LEU A 353 13.59 0.93 10.78
N GLY A 354 13.84 2.07 11.41
CA GLY A 354 13.77 2.26 12.87
C GLY A 354 12.53 3.00 13.38
N ASP A 355 11.67 3.49 12.48
CA ASP A 355 10.39 4.08 12.89
C ASP A 355 9.43 2.93 13.23
N ASP A 356 9.09 2.81 14.51
CA ASP A 356 8.02 1.92 14.94
C ASP A 356 6.71 2.44 14.34
N TRP A 357 6.06 1.65 13.48
CA TRP A 357 4.72 1.98 13.01
C TRP A 357 3.71 1.24 13.88
N ALA A 358 2.54 1.83 14.05
CA ALA A 358 1.40 1.18 14.67
C ALA A 358 0.24 1.10 13.69
N PHE A 359 -0.56 0.05 13.86
CA PHE A 359 -1.77 -0.14 13.08
C PHE A 359 -3.02 -0.17 13.95
N THR A 360 -4.12 0.30 13.36
CA THR A 360 -5.48 0.19 13.90
C THR A 360 -6.42 -0.24 12.79
N LEU A 361 -7.23 -1.25 13.06
CA LEU A 361 -8.31 -1.71 12.21
C LEU A 361 -9.65 -1.36 12.86
N SER A 362 -10.31 -0.39 12.24
CA SER A 362 -11.69 -0.01 12.55
C SER A 362 -12.65 -0.62 11.52
N ARG A 363 -13.96 -0.38 11.70
CA ARG A 363 -15.01 -0.83 10.77
C ARG A 363 -14.74 -0.46 9.30
N ARG A 364 -14.20 0.74 9.03
CA ARG A 364 -14.09 1.29 7.66
C ARG A 364 -12.66 1.58 7.21
N LYS A 365 -11.68 1.42 8.11
CA LYS A 365 -10.31 1.87 7.87
C LYS A 365 -9.33 0.93 8.54
N PHE A 366 -8.33 0.50 7.78
CA PHE A 366 -7.05 0.06 8.29
C PHE A 366 -6.11 1.26 8.22
N VAL A 367 -5.56 1.70 9.35
CA VAL A 367 -4.73 2.90 9.44
C VAL A 367 -3.37 2.49 9.98
N ILE A 368 -2.32 2.99 9.33
CA ILE A 368 -0.92 2.82 9.74
C ILE A 368 -0.34 4.22 9.98
N LYS A 369 0.22 4.44 11.16
CA LYS A 369 0.78 5.73 11.60
C LYS A 369 2.07 5.50 12.41
N PRO A 370 2.96 6.50 12.52
CA PRO A 370 4.10 6.40 13.41
C PRO A 370 3.64 6.13 14.84
N PHE A 371 4.23 5.13 15.48
CA PHE A 371 3.97 4.80 16.87
C PHE A 371 4.63 5.84 17.77
N SER A 372 3.87 6.36 18.73
CA SER A 372 4.38 7.26 19.75
C SER A 372 3.88 6.79 21.11
N LEU A 373 4.80 6.70 22.07
CA LEU A 373 4.41 6.41 23.45
C LEU A 373 3.73 7.65 24.04
N PRO A 374 2.67 7.48 24.83
CA PRO A 374 2.09 8.59 25.58
C PRO A 374 3.18 9.21 26.48
N PRO A 375 3.22 10.54 26.63
CA PRO A 375 4.11 11.18 27.59
C PRO A 375 3.87 10.59 28.99
N VAL A 376 4.94 10.20 29.67
CA VAL A 376 4.84 9.73 31.05
C VAL A 376 4.42 10.92 31.91
N GLU A 377 3.28 10.84 32.60
CA GLU A 377 2.89 11.83 33.61
C GLU A 377 3.96 11.83 34.71
N GLY A 378 4.83 12.84 34.70
CA GLY A 378 5.95 12.96 35.64
C GLY A 378 7.08 13.89 35.18
N ASP A 379 7.31 14.04 33.87
CA ASP A 379 8.39 14.88 33.34
C ASP A 379 7.99 16.37 33.19
N ASN A 380 7.48 16.97 34.26
CA ASN A 380 7.24 18.42 34.30
C ASN A 380 8.54 19.24 34.42
N GLU A 381 9.68 18.60 34.65
CA GLU A 381 10.98 19.29 34.81
C GLU A 381 11.60 19.70 33.47
N ALA A 382 11.35 18.97 32.38
CA ALA A 382 11.92 19.26 31.06
C ALA A 382 11.21 20.43 30.33
N GLN A 383 9.97 20.76 30.71
CA GLN A 383 9.19 21.85 30.10
C GLN A 383 9.24 23.18 30.88
N GLN A 384 9.72 23.19 32.12
CA GLN A 384 9.85 24.43 32.91
C GLN A 384 11.21 25.14 32.76
N GLY A 385 12.21 24.48 32.16
CA GLY A 385 13.56 25.04 31.98
C GLY A 385 13.69 26.16 30.94
N SER A 386 12.63 26.50 30.19
CA SER A 386 12.71 27.48 29.08
C SER A 386 11.95 28.79 29.33
N ALA A 387 11.33 28.98 30.51
CA ALA A 387 10.43 30.10 30.78
C ALA A 387 10.77 30.93 32.04
N SER A 388 12.05 31.01 32.42
CA SER A 388 12.50 31.94 33.48
C SER A 388 13.79 32.65 33.09
N GLY A 389 13.72 33.51 32.07
CA GLY A 389 14.74 34.51 31.79
C GLY A 389 14.66 35.67 32.78
N GLY A 390 15.34 35.57 33.91
CA GLY A 390 15.67 36.69 34.79
C GLY A 390 17.18 37.00 34.71
N PRO A 391 17.63 38.27 34.76
CA PRO A 391 19.01 38.62 34.52
C PRO A 391 19.86 38.31 35.76
N ILE A 392 20.88 37.48 35.63
CA ILE A 392 21.85 37.25 36.70
C ILE A 392 23.27 37.47 36.17
N ASN A 393 23.92 38.47 36.76
CA ASN A 393 25.32 38.83 36.60
C ASN A 393 26.26 37.71 37.06
N GLY A 394 27.39 37.56 36.36
CA GLY A 394 28.70 37.35 36.99
C GLY A 394 29.12 35.93 37.38
N ASN A 395 30.12 35.43 36.64
CA ASN A 395 31.21 34.55 37.06
C ASN A 395 30.91 33.16 37.63
N GLY A 396 31.28 32.13 36.85
CA GLY A 396 31.54 30.78 37.35
C GLY A 396 31.80 29.78 36.23
N LEU A 397 33.08 29.57 35.87
CA LEU A 397 33.53 28.40 35.10
C LEU A 397 33.16 27.11 35.85
N TYR A 398 32.58 26.11 35.19
CA TYR A 398 32.96 24.67 35.22
C TYR A 398 32.13 23.87 34.18
N PRO A 399 32.66 22.75 33.61
CA PRO A 399 32.21 22.22 32.33
C PRO A 399 31.03 21.25 32.42
N TYR A 400 30.08 21.38 31.50
CA TYR A 400 29.02 20.39 31.27
C TYR A 400 29.59 19.13 30.59
N ASN A 401 29.44 17.99 31.27
CA ASN A 401 29.75 16.67 30.72
C ASN A 401 28.42 16.01 30.33
N ILE A 402 28.10 15.99 29.03
CA ILE A 402 26.88 15.36 28.51
C ILE A 402 27.10 13.84 28.46
N LYS A 403 26.48 13.10 29.39
CA LYS A 403 26.28 11.66 29.24
C LYS A 403 24.94 11.41 28.56
N TYR A 404 24.96 11.17 27.25
CA TYR A 404 23.88 10.47 26.56
C TYR A 404 23.90 9.00 27.01
N GLN A 405 22.87 8.58 27.77
CA GLN A 405 22.71 7.18 28.12
C GLN A 405 21.65 6.56 27.20
N ASN A 406 22.12 5.98 26.08
CA ASN A 406 21.36 5.05 25.27
C ASN A 406 20.89 3.88 26.15
N ARG A 407 19.59 3.76 26.41
CA ARG A 407 19.00 2.56 27.01
C ARG A 407 18.30 1.75 25.93
N THR A 408 19.03 0.78 25.39
CA THR A 408 18.50 -0.33 24.60
C THR A 408 17.93 -1.43 25.51
N TRP A 409 16.76 -1.96 25.12
CA TRP A 409 16.12 -3.29 25.31
C TRP A 409 16.30 -4.17 26.58
N ARG A 410 17.16 -3.87 27.56
CA ARG A 410 17.31 -4.70 28.79
C ARG A 410 16.43 -4.26 29.96
N GLY A 411 15.78 -3.10 29.87
CA GLY A 411 14.96 -2.56 30.97
C GLY A 411 13.51 -3.05 31.02
N ILE A 412 12.97 -3.56 29.91
CA ILE A 412 11.52 -3.79 29.78
C ILE A 412 11.07 -5.16 30.33
N VAL A 413 11.99 -6.12 30.48
CA VAL A 413 11.67 -7.47 31.01
C VAL A 413 11.53 -7.48 32.55
N LYS A 414 11.66 -6.34 33.23
CA LYS A 414 11.58 -6.28 34.71
C LYS A 414 10.42 -5.45 35.25
N ALA A 415 9.58 -4.90 34.37
CA ALA A 415 8.42 -4.08 34.74
C ALA A 415 7.13 -4.47 34.01
N LEU A 416 7.14 -5.63 33.34
CA LEU A 416 5.99 -6.40 32.86
C LEU A 416 6.14 -7.81 33.45
#